data_AF-A0A383VVC9-F1
#
_entry.id   AF-A0A383VVC9-F1
#
_cell.length_a   1.000
_cell.length_b   1.000
_cell.length_c   1.000
_cell.angle_alpha   90.00
_cell.angle_beta   90.00
_cell.angle_gamma   90.00
#
_symmetry.space_group_name_H-M   'P 1'
#
loop_
_entity.id
_entity.type
_entity.pdbx_description
1 polymer ?
#
loop_
_entity_poly.entity_id
_entity_poly.type
_entity_poly.pdbx_seq_one_letter_code
_entity_poly.pdbx_strand_id
1 'polypeptide(L)'
;MSAAASSSAVLLVLLGVICLATRAGGHGILTEPKARNFLAWTQYNHYWPDGASAGGYKVVGANGAVKWPYGKHSICGDDANKSDQPFMKPGPIVATYKEGQTLELQVLLTTNHYGRFEFRLCPADATKDSQCRKLQRADGKGVAWDLPKVAQGSRFNGGALGENLRPMEVDNFYSWHPMQQPQCASHAHCSRFNGMPVYKLRYKLPQGFKCERCILQWYYLTGHKCHPPCLQSDRYYPDCRSNPKFRGTYLAQMDYCGTEWSAYPEEFWNCADIKIQ
;
A
#
# COMPACT_ATOMS: atom_id res chain seq x y z
N MET A 1 -51.88 31.79 -18.57
CA MET A 1 -50.57 32.43 -18.35
C MET A 1 -49.65 31.39 -17.73
N SER A 2 -48.85 30.70 -18.52
CA SER A 2 -47.95 29.65 -18.05
C SER A 2 -46.55 30.25 -17.93
N ALA A 3 -46.00 30.31 -16.73
CA ALA A 3 -44.65 30.83 -16.49
C ALA A 3 -43.63 29.81 -16.99
N ALA A 4 -42.90 30.16 -18.05
CA ALA A 4 -41.75 29.39 -18.51
C ALA A 4 -40.61 29.57 -17.49
N ALA A 5 -40.31 28.53 -16.72
CA ALA A 5 -39.09 28.48 -15.91
C ALA A 5 -37.87 28.46 -16.86
N SER A 6 -36.95 29.38 -16.63
CA SER A 6 -35.77 29.61 -17.47
C SER A 6 -34.81 28.41 -17.42
N SER A 7 -34.50 27.85 -18.60
CA SER A 7 -33.60 26.71 -18.80
C SER A 7 -32.15 26.92 -18.34
N SER A 8 -31.81 28.13 -17.89
CA SER A 8 -30.45 28.49 -17.45
C SER A 8 -30.14 28.05 -16.00
N ALA A 9 -31.15 27.88 -15.14
CA ALA A 9 -30.93 27.46 -13.75
C ALA A 9 -30.66 25.95 -13.62
N VAL A 10 -31.21 25.14 -14.53
CA VAL A 10 -31.05 23.67 -14.52
C VAL A 10 -29.65 23.26 -15.00
N LEU A 11 -29.03 24.05 -15.89
CA LEU A 11 -27.69 23.76 -16.42
C LEU A 11 -26.56 24.03 -15.39
N LEU A 12 -26.76 24.99 -14.49
CA LEU A 12 -25.79 25.31 -13.41
C LEU A 12 -25.77 24.25 -12.31
N VAL A 13 -26.90 23.57 -12.05
CA VAL A 13 -26.97 22.47 -11.08
C VAL A 13 -26.33 21.19 -11.65
N LEU A 14 -26.40 20.96 -12.97
CA LEU A 14 -25.75 19.83 -13.63
C LEU A 14 -24.22 19.98 -13.75
N LEU A 15 -23.70 21.22 -13.84
CA LEU A 15 -22.26 21.48 -13.83
C LEU A 15 -21.62 21.45 -12.42
N GLY A 16 -22.41 21.67 -11.36
CA GLY A 16 -21.94 21.62 -9.98
C GLY A 16 -21.67 20.21 -9.42
N VAL A 17 -22.19 19.16 -10.08
CA VAL A 17 -22.11 17.77 -9.59
C VAL A 17 -20.95 16.97 -10.20
N ILE A 18 -20.25 17.51 -11.22
CA ILE A 18 -19.16 16.81 -11.93
C ILE A 18 -17.78 16.97 -11.25
N CYS A 19 -17.65 17.82 -10.22
CA CYS A 19 -16.38 18.01 -9.49
C CYS A 19 -16.26 17.21 -8.18
N LEU A 20 -17.08 16.19 -7.96
CA LEU A 20 -16.72 15.11 -7.04
C LEU A 20 -15.87 14.11 -7.83
N ALA A 21 -14.65 14.51 -8.17
CA ALA A 21 -13.59 13.56 -8.42
C ALA A 21 -13.48 12.71 -7.14
N THR A 22 -14.17 11.57 -7.13
CA THR A 22 -13.94 10.50 -6.18
C THR A 22 -12.49 10.10 -6.40
N ARG A 23 -11.65 10.72 -5.57
CA ARG A 23 -10.24 10.42 -5.40
C ARG A 23 -10.19 8.95 -4.97
N ALA A 24 -10.16 8.07 -5.96
CA ALA A 24 -10.18 6.63 -5.74
C ALA A 24 -8.94 6.23 -4.95
N GLY A 25 -9.20 5.67 -3.77
CA GLY A 25 -8.35 4.85 -2.92
C GLY A 25 -6.99 5.41 -2.53
N GLY A 26 -6.87 5.94 -1.32
CA GLY A 26 -5.62 5.76 -0.59
C GLY A 26 -5.55 4.31 -0.13
N HIS A 27 -4.43 3.62 -0.29
CA HIS A 27 -4.37 2.17 -0.08
C HIS A 27 -3.49 1.77 1.10
N GLY A 28 -2.50 2.58 1.47
CA GLY A 28 -1.74 2.35 2.69
C GLY A 28 -0.42 3.11 2.75
N ILE A 29 0.22 3.04 3.92
CA ILE A 29 1.42 3.78 4.22
C ILE A 29 2.28 3.10 5.28
N LEU A 30 3.59 3.06 5.06
CA LEU A 30 4.58 2.63 6.04
C LEU A 30 4.78 3.73 7.09
N THR A 31 4.26 3.51 8.29
CA THR A 31 4.28 4.48 9.40
C THR A 31 5.45 4.24 10.37
N GLU A 32 5.95 3.01 10.48
CA GLU A 32 7.14 2.69 11.28
C GLU A 32 8.05 1.70 10.53
N PRO A 33 9.31 2.06 10.23
CA PRO A 33 9.85 3.41 10.31
C PRO A 33 9.14 4.35 9.32
N LYS A 34 8.99 5.64 9.67
CA LYS A 34 8.26 6.60 8.84
C LYS A 34 8.84 6.69 7.43
N ALA A 35 8.06 6.33 6.42
CA ALA A 35 8.48 6.49 5.04
C ALA A 35 8.49 7.96 4.57
N ARG A 36 9.22 8.24 3.49
CA ARG A 36 9.41 9.57 2.88
C ARG A 36 8.08 10.28 2.57
N ASN A 37 7.13 9.56 1.99
CA ASN A 37 5.76 10.04 1.74
C ASN A 37 5.01 10.37 3.04
N PHE A 38 5.17 9.57 4.10
CA PHE A 38 4.58 9.87 5.39
C PHE A 38 5.23 11.09 6.06
N LEU A 39 6.56 11.17 6.05
CA LEU A 39 7.31 12.33 6.55
C LEU A 39 6.89 13.61 5.86
N ALA A 40 6.84 13.60 4.52
CA ALA A 40 6.45 14.76 3.73
C ALA A 40 5.04 15.24 4.10
N TRP A 41 4.12 14.32 4.39
CA TRP A 41 2.80 14.67 4.90
C TRP A 41 2.84 15.27 6.31
N THR A 42 3.56 14.65 7.26
CA THR A 42 3.69 15.23 8.61
C THR A 42 4.34 16.62 8.63
N GLN A 43 5.03 16.99 7.55
CA GLN A 43 5.68 18.29 7.34
C GLN A 43 4.89 19.24 6.42
N TYR A 44 3.65 18.89 6.04
CA TYR A 44 2.78 19.68 5.15
C TYR A 44 3.31 19.89 3.72
N ASN A 45 4.30 19.11 3.31
CA ASN A 45 4.88 19.16 1.97
C ASN A 45 4.23 18.17 1.00
N HIS A 46 3.27 17.36 1.48
CA HIS A 46 2.57 16.38 0.67
C HIS A 46 1.16 16.10 1.20
N TYR A 47 0.17 16.03 0.31
CA TYR A 47 -1.24 15.94 0.69
C TYR A 47 -1.84 14.53 0.61
N TRP A 48 -1.17 13.60 -0.09
CA TRP A 48 -1.68 12.25 -0.32
C TRP A 48 -0.61 11.19 -0.07
N PRO A 49 -0.22 10.98 1.19
CA PRO A 49 0.91 10.11 1.48
C PRO A 49 0.58 8.62 1.28
N ASP A 50 -0.68 8.22 1.42
CA ASP A 50 -1.22 6.86 1.25
C ASP A 50 -1.48 6.45 -0.22
N GLY A 51 -0.94 7.22 -1.18
CA GLY A 51 -1.20 7.09 -2.62
C GLY A 51 0.04 6.87 -3.48
N ALA A 52 1.14 6.40 -2.89
CA ALA A 52 2.41 6.15 -3.59
C ALA A 52 2.32 4.87 -4.46
N SER A 53 1.49 4.92 -5.49
CA SER A 53 1.12 3.80 -6.38
C SER A 53 1.92 3.72 -7.68
N ALA A 54 3.02 4.47 -7.78
CA ALA A 54 3.78 4.66 -9.00
C ALA A 54 2.94 5.10 -10.22
N GLY A 55 1.87 5.89 -9.98
CA GLY A 55 0.97 6.37 -11.01
C GLY A 55 -0.26 5.48 -11.24
N GLY A 56 -0.40 4.39 -10.48
CA GLY A 56 -1.53 3.46 -10.52
C GLY A 56 -1.41 2.38 -11.59
N TYR A 57 -2.32 1.39 -11.54
CA TYR A 57 -2.23 0.13 -12.32
C TYR A 57 -2.02 0.33 -13.84
N LYS A 58 -2.56 1.41 -14.43
CA LYS A 58 -2.36 1.74 -15.85
C LYS A 58 -0.93 2.16 -16.17
N VAL A 59 -0.28 2.88 -15.26
CA VAL A 59 1.11 3.31 -15.44
C VAL A 59 2.04 2.13 -15.23
N VAL A 60 1.90 1.42 -14.11
CA VAL A 60 2.76 0.28 -13.79
C VAL A 60 2.62 -0.84 -14.82
N GLY A 61 1.40 -1.13 -15.27
CA GLY A 61 1.12 -2.11 -16.32
C GLY A 61 1.30 -1.61 -17.75
N ALA A 62 1.81 -0.39 -17.96
CA ALA A 62 1.99 0.24 -19.27
C ALA A 62 0.73 0.11 -20.18
N ASN A 63 -0.45 0.41 -19.64
CA ASN A 63 -1.75 0.24 -20.28
C ASN A 63 -2.03 -1.19 -20.80
N GLY A 64 -1.52 -2.21 -20.10
CA GLY A 64 -1.66 -3.62 -20.46
C GLY A 64 -0.56 -4.15 -21.38
N ALA A 65 0.44 -3.34 -21.73
CA ALA A 65 1.56 -3.78 -22.57
C ALA A 65 2.54 -4.71 -21.83
N VAL A 66 2.54 -4.70 -20.49
CA VAL A 66 3.37 -5.58 -19.66
C VAL A 66 2.50 -6.36 -18.68
N LYS A 67 2.96 -7.55 -18.30
CA LYS A 67 2.33 -8.42 -17.31
C LYS A 67 3.16 -8.41 -16.03
N TRP A 68 2.47 -8.41 -14.89
CA TRP A 68 3.12 -8.62 -13.60
C TRP A 68 3.95 -9.91 -13.63
N PRO A 69 5.17 -9.95 -13.05
CA PRO A 69 5.76 -8.96 -12.15
C PRO A 69 6.55 -7.83 -12.83
N TYR A 70 6.48 -7.71 -14.15
CA TYR A 70 7.20 -6.66 -14.88
C TYR A 70 6.34 -5.41 -14.99
N GLY A 71 6.88 -4.26 -14.59
CA GLY A 71 6.14 -3.01 -14.62
C GLY A 71 7.03 -1.78 -14.68
N LYS A 72 6.41 -0.64 -14.96
CA LYS A 72 7.07 0.66 -14.96
C LYS A 72 6.83 1.38 -13.63
N HIS A 73 7.81 1.37 -12.74
CA HIS A 73 7.71 2.01 -11.42
C HIS A 73 9.06 2.54 -10.93
N SER A 74 9.01 3.50 -10.01
CA SER A 74 10.16 3.85 -9.16
C SER A 74 10.20 2.91 -7.95
N ILE A 75 11.32 2.87 -7.22
CA ILE A 75 11.42 2.05 -6.01
C ILE A 75 10.68 2.68 -4.81
N CYS A 76 10.27 3.95 -4.89
CA CYS A 76 9.65 4.69 -3.80
C CYS A 76 8.23 5.20 -4.09
N GLY A 77 7.60 4.69 -5.16
CA GLY A 77 6.17 4.88 -5.43
C GLY A 77 5.79 6.19 -6.11
N ASP A 78 6.79 6.99 -6.51
CA ASP A 78 6.60 8.12 -7.42
C ASP A 78 6.11 7.63 -8.80
N ASP A 79 5.25 8.42 -9.43
CA ASP A 79 4.69 8.16 -10.77
C ASP A 79 5.79 8.05 -11.81
N ALA A 80 5.95 6.88 -12.42
CA ALA A 80 7.06 6.62 -13.34
C ALA A 80 6.95 7.37 -14.68
N ASN A 81 5.83 8.03 -14.97
CA ASN A 81 5.69 8.92 -16.13
C ASN A 81 6.11 10.36 -15.84
N LYS A 82 6.33 10.74 -14.57
CA LYS A 82 6.71 12.10 -14.20
C LYS A 82 8.21 12.23 -14.04
N SER A 83 8.76 13.35 -14.50
CA SER A 83 10.17 13.69 -14.28
C SER A 83 10.46 14.05 -12.83
N ASP A 84 9.51 14.66 -12.13
CA ASP A 84 9.62 14.91 -10.69
C ASP A 84 9.38 13.60 -9.93
N GLN A 85 10.41 13.18 -9.19
CA GLN A 85 10.45 11.96 -8.37
C GLN A 85 10.85 12.35 -6.93
N PRO A 86 9.97 13.01 -6.16
CA PRO A 86 10.31 13.53 -4.85
C PRO A 86 10.65 12.43 -3.83
N PHE A 87 9.99 11.28 -3.88
CA PHE A 87 10.25 10.17 -2.95
C PHE A 87 11.47 9.34 -3.34
N MET A 88 12.01 9.48 -4.55
CA MET A 88 13.33 8.94 -4.91
C MET A 88 14.49 9.72 -4.26
N LYS A 89 14.29 10.99 -3.90
CA LYS A 89 15.31 11.81 -3.23
C LYS A 89 15.51 11.31 -1.78
N PRO A 90 16.76 11.13 -1.31
CA PRO A 90 17.03 10.71 0.06
C PRO A 90 16.40 11.63 1.11
N GLY A 91 15.77 11.04 2.13
CA GLY A 91 15.22 11.74 3.29
C GLY A 91 16.14 11.69 4.52
N PRO A 92 15.69 12.17 5.69
CA PRO A 92 16.43 11.98 6.94
C PRO A 92 16.45 10.51 7.36
N ILE A 93 17.52 10.06 8.02
CA ILE A 93 17.56 8.74 8.66
C ILE A 93 16.53 8.74 9.79
N VAL A 94 15.48 7.94 9.68
CA VAL A 94 14.37 7.91 10.65
C VAL A 94 14.52 6.84 11.72
N ALA A 95 15.38 5.85 11.49
CA ALA A 95 15.64 4.78 12.45
C ALA A 95 17.06 4.24 12.30
N THR A 96 17.65 3.82 13.43
CA THR A 96 18.91 3.09 13.47
C THR A 96 18.67 1.72 14.08
N TYR A 97 19.21 0.71 13.43
CA TYR A 97 18.95 -0.69 13.73
C TYR A 97 20.24 -1.47 13.93
N LYS A 98 20.18 -2.57 14.67
CA LYS A 98 21.27 -3.53 14.79
C LYS A 98 21.15 -4.61 13.71
N GLU A 99 22.25 -4.96 13.05
CA GLU A 99 22.27 -6.10 12.12
C GLU A 99 21.70 -7.39 12.77
N GLY A 100 21.05 -8.23 11.98
CA GLY A 100 20.44 -9.48 12.48
C GLY A 100 19.21 -9.33 13.38
N GLN A 101 18.84 -8.12 13.81
CA GLN A 101 17.69 -7.95 14.69
C GLN A 101 16.35 -8.19 13.97
N THR A 102 15.31 -8.49 14.75
CA THR A 102 13.92 -8.51 14.25
C THR A 102 13.33 -7.11 14.34
N LEU A 103 12.91 -6.56 13.20
CA LEU A 103 12.17 -5.32 13.10
C LEU A 103 10.69 -5.55 13.44
N GLU A 104 10.06 -4.57 14.10
CA GLU A 104 8.61 -4.40 14.11
C GLU A 104 8.28 -3.24 13.17
N LEU A 105 7.61 -3.55 12.07
CA LEU A 105 7.23 -2.60 11.03
C LEU A 105 5.74 -2.32 11.13
N GLN A 106 5.33 -1.08 10.91
CA GLN A 106 3.93 -0.69 10.98
C GLN A 106 3.43 -0.14 9.65
N VAL A 107 2.38 -0.77 9.13
CA VAL A 107 1.71 -0.35 7.89
C VAL A 107 0.27 0.01 8.21
N LEU A 108 -0.10 1.27 7.96
CA LEU A 108 -1.47 1.73 8.06
C LEU A 108 -2.17 1.52 6.72
N LEU A 109 -3.39 0.98 6.73
CA LEU A 109 -4.24 0.92 5.53
C LEU A 109 -5.45 1.82 5.67
N THR A 110 -5.65 2.67 4.68
CA THR A 110 -6.88 3.45 4.49
C THR A 110 -7.92 2.69 3.68
N THR A 111 -7.49 1.70 2.89
CA THR A 111 -8.37 0.84 2.08
C THR A 111 -7.78 -0.57 2.00
N ASN A 112 -8.55 -1.59 2.37
CA ASN A 112 -8.09 -2.99 2.27
C ASN A 112 -8.53 -3.60 0.93
N HIS A 113 -7.56 -3.98 0.10
CA HIS A 113 -7.76 -4.63 -1.19
C HIS A 113 -7.22 -6.06 -1.19
N TYR A 114 -7.20 -6.72 -0.03
CA TYR A 114 -6.38 -7.90 0.24
C TYR A 114 -4.98 -7.75 -0.33
N GLY A 115 -4.42 -8.78 -0.94
CA GLY A 115 -3.08 -8.72 -1.49
C GLY A 115 -2.03 -9.08 -0.45
N ARG A 116 -0.86 -8.47 -0.61
CA ARG A 116 0.37 -8.92 0.07
C ARG A 116 1.37 -7.80 0.27
N PHE A 117 2.01 -7.81 1.44
CA PHE A 117 3.18 -6.99 1.72
C PHE A 117 4.48 -7.75 1.54
N GLU A 118 5.50 -7.05 1.06
CA GLU A 118 6.90 -7.43 1.14
C GLU A 118 7.72 -6.25 1.65
N PHE A 119 8.87 -6.55 2.25
CA PHE A 119 9.84 -5.54 2.67
C PHE A 119 11.20 -5.86 2.08
N ARG A 120 11.95 -4.83 1.68
CA ARG A 120 13.26 -4.96 1.06
C ARG A 120 14.24 -3.96 1.65
N LEU A 121 15.51 -4.33 1.69
CA LEU A 121 16.62 -3.41 1.92
C LEU A 121 17.28 -3.09 0.58
N CYS A 122 17.45 -1.82 0.29
CA CYS A 122 18.16 -1.36 -0.89
C CYS A 122 19.37 -0.49 -0.51
N PRO A 123 20.41 -0.47 -1.33
CA PRO A 123 21.42 0.58 -1.32
C PRO A 123 20.80 1.98 -1.35
N ALA A 124 21.49 2.98 -0.80
CA ALA A 124 21.00 4.36 -0.75
C ALA A 124 20.75 4.99 -2.14
N ASP A 125 21.46 4.49 -3.16
CA ASP A 125 21.42 4.92 -4.56
C ASP A 125 20.61 3.96 -5.46
N ALA A 126 19.82 3.06 -4.87
CA ALA A 126 19.02 2.13 -5.64
C ALA A 126 17.99 2.85 -6.52
N THR A 127 17.91 2.42 -7.77
CA THR A 127 16.96 2.93 -8.78
C THR A 127 16.03 1.84 -9.30
N LYS A 128 16.33 0.56 -9.00
CA LYS A 128 15.57 -0.61 -9.44
C LYS A 128 15.44 -1.62 -8.30
N ASP A 129 14.30 -2.34 -8.26
CA ASP A 129 14.04 -3.40 -7.27
C ASP A 129 15.08 -4.53 -7.32
N SER A 130 15.72 -4.77 -8.46
CA SER A 130 16.79 -5.77 -8.61
C SER A 130 18.04 -5.48 -7.77
N GLN A 131 18.23 -4.23 -7.32
CA GLN A 131 19.31 -3.85 -6.40
C GLN A 131 18.93 -4.10 -4.93
N CYS A 132 17.67 -4.42 -4.66
CA CYS A 132 17.16 -4.60 -3.32
C CYS A 132 17.13 -6.08 -2.91
N ARG A 133 17.36 -6.33 -1.62
CA ARG A 133 17.25 -7.65 -0.99
C ARG A 133 15.94 -7.76 -0.22
N LYS A 134 15.10 -8.74 -0.58
CA LYS A 134 13.88 -9.05 0.18
C LYS A 134 14.21 -9.53 1.60
N LEU A 135 13.44 -9.06 2.58
CA LEU A 135 13.55 -9.46 3.98
C LEU A 135 12.69 -10.68 4.27
N GLN A 136 13.16 -11.55 5.15
CA GLN A 136 12.40 -12.72 5.61
C GLN A 136 11.51 -12.32 6.79
N ARG A 137 10.29 -12.83 6.80
CA ARG A 137 9.40 -12.74 7.97
C ARG A 137 10.04 -13.42 9.17
N ALA A 138 9.81 -12.87 10.35
CA ALA A 138 10.39 -13.39 11.58
C ALA A 138 9.86 -14.80 11.94
N ASP A 139 8.64 -15.12 11.49
CA ASP A 139 7.98 -16.42 11.67
C ASP A 139 8.43 -17.51 10.69
N GLY A 140 9.36 -17.19 9.78
CA GLY A 140 9.90 -18.16 8.81
C GLY A 140 8.96 -18.50 7.65
N LYS A 141 7.82 -17.81 7.48
CA LYS A 141 6.83 -18.11 6.42
C LYS A 141 7.14 -17.43 5.07
N GLY A 142 8.43 -17.14 4.81
CA GLY A 142 8.92 -16.52 3.59
C GLY A 142 9.02 -14.99 3.66
N VAL A 143 9.10 -14.34 2.50
CA VAL A 143 9.29 -12.88 2.37
C VAL A 143 7.98 -12.09 2.36
N ALA A 144 6.88 -12.79 2.09
CA ALA A 144 5.61 -12.21 1.74
C ALA A 144 4.57 -12.44 2.84
N TRP A 145 3.77 -11.42 3.14
CA TRP A 145 2.70 -11.47 4.13
C TRP A 145 1.37 -11.09 3.50
N ASP A 146 0.44 -12.04 3.42
CA ASP A 146 -0.91 -11.79 2.89
C ASP A 146 -1.77 -11.06 3.93
N LEU A 147 -2.55 -10.07 3.50
CA LEU A 147 -3.50 -9.39 4.38
C LEU A 147 -4.57 -10.36 4.90
N PRO A 148 -5.00 -10.26 6.16
CA PRO A 148 -5.99 -11.15 6.76
C PRO A 148 -7.37 -10.94 6.16
N LYS A 149 -8.24 -11.92 6.39
CA LYS A 149 -9.68 -11.77 6.12
C LYS A 149 -10.27 -10.63 6.97
N VAL A 150 -11.18 -9.85 6.41
CA VAL A 150 -11.86 -8.76 7.12
C VAL A 150 -13.33 -9.07 7.40
N ALA A 151 -13.87 -8.49 8.48
CA ALA A 151 -15.19 -8.83 8.99
C ALA A 151 -16.27 -8.48 7.96
N GLN A 152 -17.16 -9.43 7.69
CA GLN A 152 -18.33 -9.21 6.84
C GLN A 152 -19.30 -8.22 7.51
N GLY A 153 -19.89 -7.30 6.73
CA GLY A 153 -21.06 -6.53 7.20
C GLY A 153 -21.00 -5.00 7.13
N SER A 154 -20.32 -4.39 6.16
CA SER A 154 -20.71 -3.04 5.73
C SER A 154 -20.72 -2.95 4.21
N ARG A 155 -21.46 -1.97 3.65
CA ARG A 155 -22.01 -1.91 2.29
C ARG A 155 -21.02 -1.89 1.11
N PHE A 156 -19.78 -2.35 1.27
CA PHE A 156 -18.80 -2.44 0.19
C PHE A 156 -18.03 -3.77 0.32
N ASN A 157 -18.66 -4.84 -0.15
CA ASN A 157 -18.01 -6.14 -0.34
C ASN A 157 -17.21 -6.09 -1.65
N GLY A 158 -15.98 -5.59 -1.59
CA GLY A 158 -15.00 -5.71 -2.68
C GLY A 158 -15.30 -4.82 -3.90
N GLY A 159 -14.23 -4.39 -4.55
CA GLY A 159 -14.28 -3.47 -5.69
C GLY A 159 -13.39 -2.24 -5.46
N ALA A 160 -13.52 -1.23 -6.32
CA ALA A 160 -12.68 -0.02 -6.32
C ALA A 160 -12.78 0.86 -5.05
N LEU A 161 -13.63 0.49 -4.09
CA LEU A 161 -13.89 1.22 -2.84
C LEU A 161 -13.27 0.55 -1.61
N GLY A 162 -12.69 -0.64 -1.75
CA GLY A 162 -12.09 -1.41 -0.66
C GLY A 162 -13.06 -2.15 0.24
N GLU A 163 -12.52 -2.93 1.17
CA GLU A 163 -13.28 -3.66 2.17
C GLU A 163 -13.29 -2.99 3.55
N ASN A 164 -14.14 -3.52 4.44
CA ASN A 164 -14.12 -3.21 5.87
C ASN A 164 -12.69 -3.27 6.43
N LEU A 165 -12.26 -2.20 7.08
CA LEU A 165 -10.93 -2.08 7.66
C LEU A 165 -10.74 -2.84 8.98
N ARG A 166 -11.67 -3.74 9.35
CA ARG A 166 -11.61 -4.54 10.58
C ARG A 166 -11.15 -5.96 10.25
N PRO A 167 -9.89 -6.33 10.54
CA PRO A 167 -9.43 -7.72 10.40
C PRO A 167 -10.28 -8.67 11.25
N MET A 168 -10.69 -9.82 10.69
CA MET A 168 -11.31 -10.93 11.44
C MET A 168 -10.29 -11.76 12.19
N GLU A 169 -9.10 -11.88 11.60
CA GLU A 169 -8.02 -12.67 12.16
C GLU A 169 -7.07 -11.73 12.86
N VAL A 170 -7.03 -11.84 14.20
CA VAL A 170 -5.86 -11.95 15.10
C VAL A 170 -5.85 -10.99 16.28
N ASP A 171 -5.82 -11.55 17.48
CA ASP A 171 -5.25 -10.87 18.64
C ASP A 171 -3.77 -10.53 18.35
N ASN A 172 -3.34 -9.31 18.73
CA ASN A 172 -1.95 -8.83 18.78
C ASN A 172 -1.16 -8.51 17.48
N PHE A 173 -1.70 -8.61 16.25
CA PHE A 173 -0.98 -8.15 15.02
C PHE A 173 -1.50 -6.86 14.40
N TYR A 174 -2.51 -6.23 14.97
CA TYR A 174 -2.94 -4.92 14.53
C TYR A 174 -3.29 -4.02 15.72
N SER A 175 -3.13 -2.73 15.51
CA SER A 175 -3.60 -1.67 16.40
C SER A 175 -4.43 -0.67 15.59
N TRP A 176 -5.09 0.23 16.28
CA TRP A 176 -5.76 1.37 15.66
C TRP A 176 -4.82 2.57 15.69
N HIS A 177 -4.68 3.27 14.57
CA HIS A 177 -3.89 4.50 14.56
C HIS A 177 -4.48 5.47 15.60
N PRO A 178 -3.64 6.03 16.49
CA PRO A 178 -4.13 6.84 17.60
C PRO A 178 -4.95 8.00 17.07
N MET A 179 -6.03 8.27 17.79
CA MET A 179 -6.86 9.45 17.58
C MET A 179 -6.16 10.61 18.29
N GLN A 180 -5.73 11.61 17.51
CA GLN A 180 -5.09 12.88 17.93
C GLN A 180 -3.54 12.91 17.90
N GLN A 181 -3.02 13.77 17.01
CA GLN A 181 -1.72 14.42 17.17
C GLN A 181 -2.00 15.83 17.74
N PRO A 182 -1.39 16.27 18.86
CA PRO A 182 -1.73 17.54 19.51
C PRO A 182 -1.34 18.80 18.73
N GLN A 183 -0.45 18.69 17.74
CA GLN A 183 0.05 19.81 16.96
C GLN A 183 -0.01 19.52 15.46
N CYS A 184 -1.15 19.82 14.82
CA CYS A 184 -1.25 19.78 13.37
C CYS A 184 -2.07 20.92 12.76
N ALA A 185 -1.72 21.32 11.53
CA ALA A 185 -2.17 22.56 10.89
C ALA A 185 -3.68 22.66 10.65
N SER A 186 -4.40 21.54 10.64
CA SER A 186 -5.87 21.52 10.55
C SER A 186 -6.46 20.24 11.12
N HIS A 187 -7.71 20.31 11.58
CA HIS A 187 -8.46 19.14 12.02
C HIS A 187 -8.49 18.03 10.96
N ALA A 188 -8.73 18.38 9.69
CA ALA A 188 -8.76 17.44 8.57
C ALA A 188 -7.41 16.73 8.34
N HIS A 189 -6.29 17.42 8.58
CA HIS A 189 -4.98 16.81 8.56
C HIS A 189 -4.82 15.83 9.74
N CYS A 190 -5.10 16.28 10.96
CA CYS A 190 -4.98 15.47 12.17
C CYS A 190 -5.86 14.22 12.15
N SER A 191 -7.05 14.30 11.54
CA SER A 191 -8.04 13.24 11.58
C SER A 191 -8.01 12.29 10.39
N ARG A 192 -7.19 12.57 9.36
CA ARG A 192 -7.14 11.80 8.11
C ARG A 192 -7.02 10.29 8.34
N PHE A 193 -6.21 9.88 9.32
CA PHE A 193 -5.91 8.48 9.60
C PHE A 193 -6.48 7.99 10.92
N ASN A 194 -7.32 8.78 11.59
CA ASN A 194 -7.91 8.40 12.88
C ASN A 194 -8.74 7.12 12.72
N GLY A 195 -8.49 6.14 13.58
CA GLY A 195 -9.23 4.88 13.57
C GLY A 195 -8.95 3.99 12.35
N MET A 196 -7.91 4.27 11.58
CA MET A 196 -7.45 3.36 10.53
C MET A 196 -6.64 2.20 11.13
N PRO A 197 -6.73 0.99 10.58
CA PRO A 197 -5.97 -0.17 11.05
C PRO A 197 -4.48 0.00 10.74
N VAL A 198 -3.66 -0.39 11.70
CA VAL A 198 -2.20 -0.44 11.61
C VAL A 198 -1.76 -1.87 11.83
N TYR A 199 -1.20 -2.49 10.80
CA TYR A 199 -0.65 -3.84 10.85
C TYR A 199 0.77 -3.80 11.40
N LYS A 200 1.04 -4.64 12.40
CA LYS A 200 2.36 -4.83 13.01
C LYS A 200 3.01 -6.08 12.43
N LEU A 201 4.10 -5.89 11.71
CA LEU A 201 4.73 -6.91 10.86
C LEU A 201 6.16 -7.13 11.32
N ARG A 202 6.55 -8.39 11.53
CA ARG A 202 7.89 -8.71 12.06
C ARG A 202 8.77 -9.31 10.98
N TYR A 203 9.90 -8.66 10.71
CA TYR A 203 10.86 -9.05 9.66
C TYR A 203 12.28 -9.05 10.20
N LYS A 204 13.14 -9.96 9.72
CA LYS A 204 14.53 -10.11 10.18
C LYS A 204 15.48 -9.33 9.28
N LEU A 205 16.33 -8.49 9.89
CA LEU A 205 17.49 -7.94 9.20
C LEU A 205 18.52 -9.06 8.92
N PRO A 206 19.25 -9.01 7.80
CA PRO A 206 20.34 -9.95 7.56
C PRO A 206 21.47 -9.76 8.58
N GLN A 207 22.07 -10.86 9.03
CA GLN A 207 23.31 -10.82 9.79
C GLN A 207 24.48 -10.44 8.87
N GLY A 208 25.42 -9.63 9.34
CA GLY A 208 26.58 -9.18 8.57
C GLY A 208 26.29 -8.02 7.60
N PHE A 209 25.08 -7.48 7.58
CA PHE A 209 24.70 -6.38 6.69
C PHE A 209 24.64 -5.06 7.47
N LYS A 210 25.54 -4.14 7.16
CA LYS A 210 25.61 -2.79 7.75
C LYS A 210 25.52 -1.73 6.66
N CYS A 211 24.93 -0.60 6.99
CA CYS A 211 24.80 0.55 6.10
C CYS A 211 24.66 1.83 6.92
N GLU A 212 25.47 2.83 6.59
CA GLU A 212 25.33 4.19 7.16
C GLU A 212 24.05 4.88 6.66
N ARG A 213 23.61 4.51 5.45
CA ARG A 213 22.34 4.89 4.87
C ARG A 213 21.89 3.79 3.92
N CYS A 214 20.65 3.35 4.10
CA CYS A 214 20.00 2.36 3.25
C CYS A 214 18.50 2.62 3.24
N ILE A 215 17.85 2.07 2.22
CA ILE A 215 16.41 2.25 2.02
C ILE A 215 15.73 0.98 2.54
N LEU A 216 14.82 1.12 3.50
CA LEU A 216 13.81 0.11 3.77
C LEU A 216 12.60 0.40 2.87
N GLN A 217 12.38 -0.47 1.89
CA GLN A 217 11.25 -0.39 0.97
C GLN A 217 10.11 -1.27 1.50
N TRP A 218 8.93 -0.71 1.65
CA TRP A 218 7.68 -1.46 1.73
C TRP A 218 7.06 -1.53 0.34
N TYR A 219 6.62 -2.73 -0.04
CA TYR A 219 5.90 -2.99 -1.28
C TYR A 219 4.59 -3.69 -0.98
N TYR A 220 3.51 -3.22 -1.61
CA TYR A 220 2.18 -3.77 -1.49
C TYR A 220 1.62 -4.11 -2.87
N LEU A 221 1.46 -5.40 -3.11
CA LEU A 221 0.71 -5.96 -4.23
C LEU A 221 -0.75 -6.12 -3.83
N THR A 222 -1.66 -5.34 -4.40
CA THR A 222 -3.10 -5.46 -4.09
C THR A 222 -3.72 -6.72 -4.72
N GLY A 223 -4.83 -7.19 -4.15
CA GLY A 223 -5.54 -8.39 -4.61
C GLY A 223 -6.84 -8.14 -5.36
N HIS A 224 -7.25 -6.88 -5.58
CA HIS A 224 -8.60 -6.57 -6.10
C HIS A 224 -8.72 -6.61 -7.63
N LYS A 225 -7.61 -6.82 -8.35
CA LYS A 225 -7.55 -6.98 -9.82
C LYS A 225 -7.24 -8.41 -10.24
N CYS A 226 -6.43 -9.08 -9.45
CA CYS A 226 -5.96 -10.44 -9.65
C CYS A 226 -5.53 -11.01 -8.29
N HIS A 227 -5.51 -12.33 -8.16
CA HIS A 227 -5.04 -13.00 -6.96
C HIS A 227 -3.49 -13.02 -6.93
N PRO A 228 -2.82 -12.57 -5.86
CA PRO A 228 -1.38 -12.74 -5.75
C PRO A 228 -0.97 -14.21 -5.87
N PRO A 229 0.17 -14.57 -6.50
CA PRO A 229 0.58 -15.98 -6.56
C PRO A 229 0.71 -16.62 -5.17
N CYS A 230 0.45 -17.92 -5.09
CA CYS A 230 0.45 -18.64 -3.83
C CYS A 230 1.76 -18.54 -3.08
N LEU A 231 1.68 -18.42 -1.75
CA LEU A 231 2.86 -18.48 -0.90
C LEU A 231 3.45 -19.89 -0.94
N GLN A 232 4.77 -20.00 -0.97
CA GLN A 232 5.44 -21.29 -0.74
C GLN A 232 5.09 -21.90 0.63
N SER A 233 4.72 -21.06 1.61
CA SER A 233 4.30 -21.50 2.94
C SER A 233 2.89 -22.08 2.98
N ASP A 234 2.07 -21.87 1.95
CA ASP A 234 0.73 -22.48 1.80
C ASP A 234 0.81 -23.91 1.25
N ARG A 235 1.73 -24.72 1.80
CA ARG A 235 2.01 -26.08 1.34
C ARG A 235 0.80 -27.03 1.37
N TYR A 236 -0.22 -26.69 2.15
CA TYR A 236 -1.46 -27.47 2.29
C TYR A 236 -2.52 -27.08 1.25
N TYR A 237 -2.33 -25.98 0.51
CA TYR A 237 -3.25 -25.46 -0.50
C TYR A 237 -2.50 -25.18 -1.80
N PRO A 238 -2.26 -26.20 -2.66
CA PRO A 238 -1.58 -26.02 -3.94
C PRO A 238 -2.25 -24.97 -4.83
N ASP A 239 -3.59 -24.96 -4.84
CA ASP A 239 -4.38 -23.80 -5.21
C ASP A 239 -4.73 -23.03 -3.93
N CYS A 240 -3.94 -22.00 -3.63
CA CYS A 240 -4.14 -21.19 -2.43
C CYS A 240 -5.50 -20.47 -2.42
N ARG A 241 -6.23 -20.33 -3.53
CA ARG A 241 -7.59 -19.76 -3.54
C ARG A 241 -8.57 -20.58 -2.71
N SER A 242 -8.25 -21.87 -2.51
CA SER A 242 -9.00 -22.78 -1.64
C SER A 242 -8.67 -22.62 -0.16
N ASN A 243 -7.64 -21.85 0.19
CA ASN A 243 -7.28 -21.56 1.57
C ASN A 243 -8.48 -20.88 2.28
N PRO A 244 -8.88 -21.34 3.50
CA PRO A 244 -9.97 -20.73 4.27
C PRO A 244 -9.87 -19.21 4.42
N LYS A 245 -8.64 -18.66 4.37
CA LYS A 245 -8.37 -17.23 4.35
C LYS A 245 -9.04 -16.49 3.19
N PHE A 246 -9.05 -17.09 2.00
CA PHE A 246 -9.62 -16.51 0.78
C PHE A 246 -11.00 -17.09 0.45
N ARG A 247 -11.37 -18.24 1.05
CA ARG A 247 -12.68 -18.86 0.84
C ARG A 247 -13.83 -17.88 1.17
N GLY A 248 -14.72 -17.72 0.19
CA GLY A 248 -15.89 -16.84 0.31
C GLY A 248 -15.59 -15.35 0.11
N THR A 249 -14.39 -14.99 -0.37
CA THR A 249 -14.04 -13.65 -0.82
C THR A 249 -13.92 -13.62 -2.35
N TYR A 250 -13.87 -12.42 -2.95
CA TYR A 250 -13.69 -12.28 -4.41
C TYR A 250 -12.36 -12.86 -4.90
N LEU A 251 -11.34 -12.90 -4.03
CA LEU A 251 -10.04 -13.46 -4.37
C LEU A 251 -10.14 -14.92 -4.80
N ALA A 252 -11.00 -15.72 -4.16
CA ALA A 252 -11.15 -17.13 -4.49
C ALA A 252 -11.59 -17.39 -5.94
N GLN A 253 -12.10 -16.36 -6.64
CA GLN A 253 -12.60 -16.44 -8.01
C GLN A 253 -11.72 -15.73 -9.04
N MET A 254 -10.64 -15.06 -8.61
CA MET A 254 -9.76 -14.31 -9.51
C MET A 254 -8.66 -15.19 -10.12
N ASP A 255 -8.22 -14.80 -11.32
CA ASP A 255 -7.00 -15.31 -11.93
C ASP A 255 -5.77 -14.82 -11.17
N TYR A 256 -4.71 -15.64 -11.15
CA TYR A 256 -3.46 -15.23 -10.55
C TYR A 256 -2.79 -14.09 -11.32
N CYS A 257 -2.24 -13.10 -10.62
CA CYS A 257 -1.50 -12.02 -11.24
C CYS A 257 -0.36 -12.57 -12.11
N GLY A 258 -0.26 -12.05 -13.34
CA GLY A 258 0.76 -12.44 -14.32
C GLY A 258 0.34 -13.57 -15.27
N THR A 259 -0.82 -14.20 -15.06
CA THR A 259 -1.38 -15.16 -16.04
C THR A 259 -1.99 -14.42 -17.24
N GLU A 260 -2.28 -15.18 -18.30
CA GLU A 260 -2.65 -14.63 -19.61
C GLU A 260 -3.83 -13.64 -19.58
N TRP A 261 -4.85 -13.94 -18.78
CA TRP A 261 -6.11 -13.18 -18.71
C TRP A 261 -6.20 -12.30 -17.46
N SER A 262 -5.20 -12.34 -16.58
CA SER A 262 -5.20 -11.55 -15.35
C SER A 262 -5.04 -10.06 -15.65
N ALA A 263 -5.82 -9.23 -14.96
CA ALA A 263 -5.61 -7.79 -14.97
C ALA A 263 -4.29 -7.45 -14.25
N TYR A 264 -3.62 -6.39 -14.70
CA TYR A 264 -2.45 -5.88 -13.99
C TYR A 264 -2.86 -5.34 -12.61
N PRO A 265 -2.21 -5.78 -11.51
CA PRO A 265 -2.56 -5.36 -10.16
C PRO A 265 -2.25 -3.89 -9.91
N GLU A 266 -2.94 -3.29 -8.95
CA GLU A 266 -2.42 -2.06 -8.37
C GLU A 266 -1.33 -2.37 -7.35
N GLU A 267 -0.32 -1.53 -7.31
CA GLU A 267 0.90 -1.72 -6.53
C GLU A 267 1.27 -0.42 -5.81
N PHE A 268 1.83 -0.53 -4.61
CA PHE A 268 2.29 0.63 -3.81
C PHE A 268 3.69 0.40 -3.29
N TRP A 269 4.50 1.46 -3.27
CA TRP A 269 5.86 1.44 -2.74
C TRP A 269 6.07 2.61 -1.80
N ASN A 270 6.71 2.38 -0.66
CA ASN A 270 7.16 3.42 0.24
C ASN A 270 8.62 3.16 0.61
N CYS A 271 9.39 4.22 0.82
CA CYS A 271 10.79 4.14 1.21
C CYS A 271 11.02 4.86 2.53
N ALA A 272 11.71 4.23 3.47
CA ALA A 272 12.23 4.87 4.68
C ALA A 272 13.76 4.81 4.67
N ASP A 273 14.42 5.94 4.96
CA ASP A 273 15.88 5.98 5.11
C ASP A 273 16.26 5.52 6.53
N ILE A 274 17.10 4.49 6.61
CA ILE A 274 17.52 3.87 7.87
C ILE A 274 19.04 3.68 7.91
N LYS A 275 19.55 3.43 9.11
CA LYS A 275 20.93 3.00 9.37
C LYS A 275 20.94 1.60 9.99
N ILE A 276 21.90 0.76 9.62
CA ILE A 276 22.11 -0.58 10.22
C ILE A 276 23.57 -0.71 10.66
N GLN A 277 23.78 -1.06 11.94
CA GLN A 277 25.09 -1.18 12.59
C GLN A 277 25.31 -2.52 13.32
#